data_AF-A0A1F8KDI8-F1
#
_entry.id   AF-A0A1F8KDI8-F1
#
_cell.length_a   1.000
_cell.length_b   1.000
_cell.length_c   1.000
_cell.angle_alpha   90.00
_cell.angle_beta   90.00
_cell.angle_gamma   90.00
#
_symmetry.space_group_name_H-M   'P 1'
#
loop_
_entity.id
_entity.type
_entity.pdbx_description
1 polymer ?
#
loop_
_entity_poly.entity_id
_entity_poly.type
_entity_poly.pdbx_seq_one_letter_code
_entity_poly.pdbx_strand_id
1 'polypeptide(L)'
;MSKFLKIYREKWLNHPRLRRIVLLLSVFGPATITAMADNDAGGVATYSIAGATLGYPILFSLMFITILLGVTQEMGMRLTLVTRRGLADLIREKFGVKVSVFIFLGLLIANLGTITVELSAIKTTSSMLKIPPVMFVVGILLLAFLFITRGNYKLTQNIMLLVSLFYIVYIISAVKAHPDWGLAVSNLFYPHGVEWTHAYIRNYLIIGMGVLGTTITPWGQFFISSFAFDKKMEADTIKLSQLETYWGAFLTDFFSFFMITATASTLFVNGIKLESGEQAALAIQPFAGQLAGTLFAYGILAAAFMGLIIVPLSTAYAFSEFFGLSGSLDTDYSQSKTFYILFMAQLLLAALLITIPGITLFQMAIATQSLNAMVLPLVFYYLIRLTNSKKIMGEHANNAFQKYFSTIFSMMILIASVVTVLALVFRW
;
A
#
# COMPACT_ATOMS: atom_id res chain seq x y z
N MET A 1 -32.33 5.20 -13.56
CA MET A 1 -31.24 5.88 -14.31
C MET A 1 -31.85 6.76 -15.39
N SER A 2 -32.08 8.06 -15.12
CA SER A 2 -32.93 8.92 -15.96
C SER A 2 -32.19 9.55 -17.17
N LYS A 3 -32.94 9.83 -18.24
CA LYS A 3 -32.50 10.41 -19.53
C LYS A 3 -31.61 11.66 -19.41
N PHE A 4 -31.63 12.35 -18.27
CA PHE A 4 -30.82 13.54 -18.00
C PHE A 4 -29.31 13.28 -17.96
N LEU A 5 -28.89 12.08 -17.51
CA LEU A 5 -27.46 11.69 -17.46
C LEU A 5 -26.89 11.29 -18.83
N LYS A 6 -27.73 10.94 -19.81
CA LYS A 6 -27.27 10.60 -21.18
C LYS A 6 -26.79 11.83 -21.95
N ILE A 7 -27.49 12.96 -21.82
CA ILE A 7 -27.22 14.20 -22.55
C ILE A 7 -25.92 14.88 -22.08
N TYR A 8 -25.58 14.76 -20.79
CA TYR A 8 -24.31 15.30 -20.26
C TYR A 8 -23.11 14.39 -20.51
N ARG A 9 -23.30 13.07 -20.67
CA ARG A 9 -22.21 12.14 -21.02
C ARG A 9 -21.61 12.45 -22.39
N GLU A 10 -22.43 12.85 -23.36
CA GLU A 10 -21.97 13.18 -24.72
C GLU A 10 -21.25 14.53 -24.82
N LYS A 11 -21.62 15.55 -24.02
CA LYS A 11 -20.97 16.87 -24.08
C LYS A 11 -19.58 16.91 -23.44
N TRP A 12 -19.33 16.15 -22.39
CA TRP A 12 -18.01 16.13 -21.71
C TRP A 12 -16.95 15.31 -22.45
N LEU A 13 -17.35 14.33 -23.26
CA LEU A 13 -16.44 13.44 -24.01
C LEU A 13 -15.93 14.02 -25.34
N ASN A 14 -16.42 15.19 -25.76
CA ASN A 14 -16.07 15.80 -27.05
C ASN A 14 -14.84 16.73 -27.01
N HIS A 15 -14.26 17.00 -25.84
CA HIS A 15 -12.99 17.71 -25.76
C HIS A 15 -11.81 16.74 -26.00
N PRO A 16 -11.00 16.92 -27.04
CA PRO A 16 -9.96 15.95 -27.42
C PRO A 16 -8.89 15.74 -26.34
N ARG A 17 -8.59 16.77 -25.53
CA ARG A 17 -7.67 16.66 -24.38
C ARG A 17 -8.29 15.91 -23.20
N LEU A 18 -9.55 16.21 -22.84
CA LEU A 18 -10.29 15.50 -21.80
C LEU A 18 -10.54 14.03 -22.21
N ARG A 19 -10.82 13.76 -23.48
CA ARG A 19 -10.95 12.40 -24.01
C ARG A 19 -9.63 11.62 -23.93
N ARG A 20 -8.48 12.25 -24.21
CA ARG A 20 -7.16 11.62 -24.01
C ARG A 20 -6.85 11.34 -22.54
N ILE A 21 -7.19 12.27 -21.64
CA ILE A 21 -7.03 12.08 -20.19
C ILE A 21 -7.95 10.97 -19.68
N VAL A 22 -9.22 10.94 -20.11
CA VAL A 22 -10.18 9.88 -19.77
C VAL A 22 -9.74 8.53 -20.36
N LEU A 23 -9.16 8.50 -21.56
CA LEU A 23 -8.59 7.29 -22.15
C LEU A 23 -7.34 6.81 -21.39
N LEU A 24 -6.46 7.72 -20.97
CA LEU A 24 -5.32 7.40 -20.09
C LEU A 24 -5.81 6.86 -18.73
N LEU A 25 -6.82 7.50 -18.13
CA LEU A 25 -7.44 7.05 -16.87
C LEU A 25 -8.22 5.74 -17.02
N SER A 26 -8.70 5.40 -18.23
CA SER A 26 -9.37 4.12 -18.49
C SER A 26 -8.42 2.91 -18.53
N VAL A 27 -7.10 3.15 -18.59
CA VAL A 27 -6.06 2.12 -18.40
C VAL A 27 -5.92 1.74 -16.92
N PHE A 28 -6.31 2.64 -16.00
CA PHE A 28 -6.26 2.38 -14.56
C PHE A 28 -7.58 1.74 -14.12
N GLY A 29 -7.60 0.41 -14.10
CA GLY A 29 -8.70 -0.31 -13.54
C GLY A 29 -8.56 -0.52 -12.01
N PRO A 30 -9.44 -1.37 -11.45
CA PRO A 30 -9.45 -1.75 -10.05
C PRO A 30 -8.11 -2.19 -9.48
N ALA A 31 -7.41 -3.06 -10.21
CA ALA A 31 -6.18 -3.68 -9.75
C ALA A 31 -5.04 -2.67 -9.69
N THR A 32 -4.97 -1.76 -10.67
CA THR A 32 -3.99 -0.68 -10.66
C THR A 32 -4.23 0.25 -9.47
N ILE A 33 -5.48 0.60 -9.21
CA ILE A 33 -5.87 1.52 -8.14
C ILE A 33 -5.62 0.89 -6.76
N THR A 34 -5.93 -0.39 -6.60
CA THR A 34 -5.58 -1.18 -5.41
C THR A 34 -4.07 -1.23 -5.19
N ALA A 35 -3.28 -1.52 -6.23
CA ALA A 35 -1.82 -1.57 -6.08
C ALA A 35 -1.24 -0.21 -5.73
N MET A 36 -1.74 0.88 -6.32
CA MET A 36 -1.28 2.23 -6.01
C MET A 36 -1.66 2.69 -4.59
N ALA A 37 -2.63 2.03 -3.95
CA ALA A 37 -2.98 2.29 -2.56
C ALA A 37 -1.93 1.83 -1.55
N ASP A 38 -1.05 0.91 -1.93
CA ASP A 38 0.08 0.49 -1.09
C ASP A 38 1.11 1.63 -0.91
N ASN A 39 1.07 2.68 -1.75
CA ASN A 39 1.86 3.90 -1.59
C ASN A 39 1.17 4.93 -0.67
N ASP A 40 0.61 4.46 0.44
CA ASP A 40 0.03 5.28 1.50
C ASP A 40 1.09 6.11 2.25
N ALA A 41 0.71 6.84 3.30
CA ALA A 41 1.69 7.67 4.00
C ALA A 41 2.78 6.83 4.68
N GLY A 42 2.44 5.62 5.16
CA GLY A 42 3.42 4.66 5.66
C GLY A 42 4.42 4.23 4.59
N GLY A 43 3.98 4.03 3.35
CA GLY A 43 4.85 3.79 2.19
C GLY A 43 5.77 4.96 1.92
N VAL A 44 5.23 6.15 1.73
CA VAL A 44 6.02 7.37 1.47
C VAL A 44 7.08 7.59 2.56
N ALA A 45 6.71 7.41 3.83
CA ALA A 45 7.64 7.52 4.96
C ALA A 45 8.75 6.46 4.90
N THR A 46 8.39 5.21 4.65
CA THR A 46 9.31 4.06 4.62
C THR A 46 10.30 4.17 3.45
N TYR A 47 9.83 4.47 2.25
CA TYR A 47 10.69 4.66 1.07
C TYR A 47 11.64 5.86 1.26
N SER A 48 11.15 6.93 1.91
CA SER A 48 11.98 8.09 2.22
C SER A 48 13.12 7.72 3.16
N ILE A 49 12.84 6.98 4.24
CA ILE A 49 13.86 6.46 5.18
C ILE A 49 14.83 5.51 4.46
N ALA A 50 14.31 4.63 3.59
CA ALA A 50 15.11 3.68 2.84
C ALA A 50 16.14 4.39 1.96
N GLY A 51 15.73 5.35 1.14
CA GLY A 51 16.67 6.11 0.32
C GLY A 51 17.62 6.96 1.17
N ALA A 52 17.14 7.62 2.24
CA ALA A 52 17.97 8.46 3.10
C ALA A 52 19.02 7.70 3.93
N THR A 53 18.74 6.43 4.28
CA THR A 53 19.61 5.63 5.17
C THR A 53 20.42 4.59 4.42
N LEU A 54 19.85 3.97 3.39
CA LEU A 54 20.48 2.87 2.66
C LEU A 54 21.06 3.29 1.31
N GLY A 55 20.67 4.46 0.78
CA GLY A 55 21.08 4.91 -0.55
C GLY A 55 20.43 4.08 -1.66
N TYR A 56 21.07 4.02 -2.83
CA TYR A 56 20.57 3.25 -3.97
C TYR A 56 20.55 1.71 -3.81
N PRO A 57 21.42 1.05 -3.01
CA PRO A 57 21.42 -0.42 -2.88
C PRO A 57 20.07 -1.06 -2.56
N ILE A 58 19.19 -0.37 -1.84
CA ILE A 58 17.85 -0.91 -1.51
C ILE A 58 16.97 -1.13 -2.74
N LEU A 59 17.26 -0.45 -3.86
CA LEU A 59 16.56 -0.62 -5.13
C LEU A 59 16.69 -2.06 -5.67
N PHE A 60 17.76 -2.77 -5.31
CA PHE A 60 17.91 -4.19 -5.64
C PHE A 60 16.78 -5.03 -5.04
N SER A 61 16.48 -4.82 -3.75
CA SER A 61 15.35 -5.48 -3.09
C SER A 61 14.03 -5.04 -3.70
N LEU A 62 13.86 -3.74 -4.03
CA LEU A 62 12.64 -3.22 -4.64
C LEU A 62 12.29 -3.98 -5.93
N MET A 63 13.27 -4.26 -6.80
CA MET A 63 13.02 -5.01 -8.05
C MET A 63 12.37 -6.38 -7.80
N PHE A 64 12.87 -7.15 -6.82
CA PHE A 64 12.29 -8.46 -6.50
C PHE A 64 10.94 -8.34 -5.81
N ILE A 65 10.78 -7.32 -4.96
CA ILE A 65 9.50 -7.00 -4.32
C ILE A 65 8.45 -6.68 -5.39
N THR A 66 8.78 -5.94 -6.45
CA THR A 66 7.86 -5.63 -7.56
C THR A 66 7.36 -6.89 -8.25
N ILE A 67 8.28 -7.81 -8.58
CA ILE A 67 7.93 -9.06 -9.25
C ILE A 67 7.06 -9.92 -8.32
N LEU A 68 7.41 -9.99 -7.04
CA LEU A 68 6.66 -10.75 -6.04
C LEU A 68 5.26 -10.16 -5.84
N LEU A 69 5.13 -8.84 -5.71
CA LEU A 69 3.86 -8.13 -5.62
C LEU A 69 2.97 -8.48 -6.82
N GLY A 70 3.51 -8.35 -8.04
CA GLY A 70 2.77 -8.67 -9.25
C GLY A 70 2.28 -10.11 -9.27
N VAL A 71 3.14 -11.07 -8.90
CA VAL A 71 2.80 -12.50 -8.84
C VAL A 71 1.71 -12.78 -7.81
N THR A 72 1.81 -12.24 -6.59
CA THR A 72 0.86 -12.58 -5.51
C THR A 72 -0.46 -11.83 -5.64
N GLN A 73 -0.44 -10.57 -6.09
CA GLN A 73 -1.66 -9.83 -6.43
C GLN A 73 -2.42 -10.53 -7.57
N GLU A 74 -1.71 -11.01 -8.60
CA GLU A 74 -2.33 -11.76 -9.69
C GLU A 74 -2.96 -13.07 -9.17
N MET A 75 -2.27 -13.80 -8.30
CA MET A 75 -2.81 -15.00 -7.65
C MET A 75 -4.12 -14.70 -6.92
N GLY A 76 -4.18 -13.61 -6.15
CA GLY A 76 -5.39 -13.19 -5.42
C GLY A 76 -6.54 -12.81 -6.36
N MET A 77 -6.26 -12.01 -7.39
CA MET A 77 -7.22 -11.62 -8.41
C MET A 77 -7.80 -12.84 -9.15
N ARG A 78 -6.92 -13.69 -9.67
CA ARG A 78 -7.31 -14.90 -10.42
C ARG A 78 -8.09 -15.89 -9.54
N LEU A 79 -7.71 -16.05 -8.28
CA LEU A 79 -8.44 -16.89 -7.32
C LEU A 79 -9.90 -16.45 -7.21
N THR A 80 -10.16 -15.16 -7.06
CA THR A 80 -11.54 -14.63 -7.01
C THR A 80 -12.29 -14.85 -8.31
N LEU A 81 -11.68 -14.56 -9.46
CA LEU A 81 -12.36 -14.67 -10.76
C LEU A 81 -12.78 -16.10 -11.07
N VAL A 82 -11.93 -17.08 -10.71
CA VAL A 82 -12.18 -18.51 -10.95
C VAL A 82 -13.19 -19.08 -9.94
N THR A 83 -13.02 -18.78 -8.65
CA THR A 83 -13.82 -19.42 -7.59
C THR A 83 -15.10 -18.67 -7.25
N ARG A 84 -15.20 -17.39 -7.65
CA ARG A 84 -16.24 -16.45 -7.23
C ARG A 84 -16.33 -16.32 -5.70
N ARG A 85 -15.19 -16.41 -5.01
CA ARG A 85 -15.07 -16.24 -3.56
C ARG A 85 -13.80 -15.45 -3.23
N GLY A 86 -13.84 -14.68 -2.15
CA GLY A 86 -12.67 -13.98 -1.64
C GLY A 86 -11.68 -14.93 -0.95
N LEU A 87 -10.43 -14.48 -0.82
CA LEU A 87 -9.36 -15.25 -0.17
C LEU A 87 -9.74 -15.61 1.28
N ALA A 88 -10.32 -14.67 2.03
CA ALA A 88 -10.68 -14.90 3.43
C ALA A 88 -11.79 -15.96 3.59
N ASP A 89 -12.80 -15.94 2.72
CA ASP A 89 -13.88 -16.94 2.74
C ASP A 89 -13.36 -18.35 2.38
N LEU A 90 -12.47 -18.46 1.38
CA LEU A 90 -11.85 -19.73 1.02
C LEU A 90 -10.95 -20.29 2.12
N ILE A 91 -10.21 -19.43 2.82
CA ILE A 91 -9.39 -19.85 3.96
C ILE A 91 -10.28 -20.44 5.05
N ARG A 92 -11.38 -19.78 5.36
CA ARG A 92 -12.36 -20.25 6.35
C ARG A 92 -13.01 -21.56 5.97
N GLU A 93 -13.49 -21.67 4.74
CA GLU A 93 -14.17 -22.86 4.26
C GLU A 93 -13.25 -24.09 4.25
N LYS A 94 -11.99 -23.93 3.83
CA LYS A 94 -11.06 -25.06 3.64
C LYS A 94 -10.20 -25.39 4.85
N PHE A 95 -9.88 -24.41 5.70
CA PHE A 95 -8.94 -24.56 6.83
C PHE A 95 -9.59 -24.29 8.19
N GLY A 96 -10.86 -23.87 8.21
CA GLY A 96 -11.64 -23.68 9.42
C GLY A 96 -11.51 -22.31 10.07
N VAL A 97 -12.39 -22.07 11.05
CA VAL A 97 -12.55 -20.77 11.70
C VAL A 97 -11.33 -20.41 12.57
N LYS A 98 -10.70 -21.37 13.24
CA LYS A 98 -9.54 -21.10 14.13
C LYS A 98 -8.38 -20.46 13.38
N VAL A 99 -8.04 -21.03 12.23
CA VAL A 99 -6.98 -20.51 11.33
C VAL A 99 -7.35 -19.13 10.83
N SER A 100 -8.61 -18.96 10.41
CA SER A 100 -9.14 -17.70 9.89
C SER A 100 -9.05 -16.57 10.92
N VAL A 101 -9.45 -16.83 12.15
CA VAL A 101 -9.37 -15.86 13.25
C VAL A 101 -7.91 -15.50 13.54
N PHE A 102 -6.99 -16.47 13.53
CA PHE A 102 -5.57 -16.19 13.76
C PHE A 102 -4.99 -15.26 12.68
N ILE A 103 -5.26 -15.53 11.40
CA ILE A 103 -4.83 -14.68 10.28
C ILE A 103 -5.48 -13.29 10.36
N PHE A 104 -6.78 -13.26 10.65
CA PHE A 104 -7.53 -12.01 10.79
C PHE A 104 -7.00 -11.15 11.92
N LEU A 105 -6.63 -11.73 13.07
CA LEU A 105 -6.03 -10.98 14.18
C LEU A 105 -4.69 -10.36 13.77
N GLY A 106 -3.84 -11.11 13.06
CA GLY A 106 -2.59 -10.58 12.51
C GLY A 106 -2.83 -9.40 11.55
N LEU A 107 -3.79 -9.56 10.63
CA LEU A 107 -4.22 -8.51 9.71
C LEU A 107 -4.75 -7.28 10.46
N LEU A 108 -5.62 -7.47 11.45
CA LEU A 108 -6.23 -6.39 12.23
C LEU A 108 -5.17 -5.57 12.98
N ILE A 109 -4.20 -6.24 13.62
CA ILE A 109 -3.11 -5.58 14.34
C ILE A 109 -2.23 -4.79 13.37
N ALA A 110 -1.82 -5.40 12.26
CA ALA A 110 -0.96 -4.75 11.28
C ALA A 110 -1.66 -3.53 10.64
N ASN A 111 -2.94 -3.68 10.29
CA ASN A 111 -3.76 -2.59 9.76
C ASN A 111 -4.01 -1.48 10.78
N LEU A 112 -4.20 -1.79 12.07
CA LEU A 112 -4.32 -0.78 13.11
C LEU A 112 -3.03 0.05 13.22
N GLY A 113 -1.87 -0.61 13.09
CA GLY A 113 -0.58 0.06 12.98
C GLY A 113 -0.53 0.99 11.77
N THR A 114 -0.96 0.52 10.59
CA THR A 114 -0.93 1.33 9.35
C THR A 114 -1.84 2.54 9.48
N ILE A 115 -3.08 2.37 9.96
CA ILE A 115 -4.02 3.48 10.20
C ILE A 115 -3.44 4.50 11.18
N THR A 116 -2.69 4.04 12.19
CA THR A 116 -1.99 4.93 13.14
C THR A 116 -0.90 5.74 12.44
N VAL A 117 -0.17 5.14 11.50
CA VAL A 117 0.82 5.83 10.65
C VAL A 117 0.15 6.88 9.77
N GLU A 118 -0.98 6.55 9.14
CA GLU A 118 -1.75 7.51 8.32
C GLU A 118 -2.20 8.72 9.13
N LEU A 119 -2.74 8.49 10.34
CA LEU A 119 -3.13 9.57 11.25
C LEU A 119 -1.92 10.37 11.77
N SER A 120 -0.78 9.72 12.01
CA SER A 120 0.46 10.41 12.33
C SER A 120 0.93 11.30 11.19
N ALA A 121 0.77 10.87 9.94
CA ALA A 121 1.14 11.66 8.77
C ALA A 121 0.24 12.90 8.61
N ILE A 122 -1.06 12.76 8.87
CA ILE A 122 -2.01 13.89 8.94
C ILE A 122 -1.61 14.86 10.05
N LYS A 123 -1.26 14.35 11.24
CA LYS A 123 -0.78 15.14 12.38
C LYS A 123 0.51 15.90 12.01
N THR A 124 1.49 15.24 11.43
CA THR A 124 2.75 15.88 10.99
C THR A 124 2.50 16.94 9.91
N THR A 125 1.64 16.66 8.94
CA THR A 125 1.25 17.63 7.90
C THR A 125 0.60 18.87 8.53
N SER A 126 -0.26 18.69 9.54
CA SER A 126 -0.88 19.84 10.23
C SER A 126 0.16 20.77 10.87
N SER A 127 1.21 20.20 11.48
CA SER A 127 2.33 20.97 12.05
C SER A 127 3.07 21.74 10.95
N MET A 128 3.31 21.11 9.80
CA MET A 128 3.96 21.74 8.65
C MET A 128 3.13 22.90 8.05
N LEU A 129 1.80 22.77 8.09
CA LEU A 129 0.85 23.80 7.64
C LEU A 129 0.50 24.81 8.74
N LYS A 130 1.07 24.68 9.95
CA LYS A 130 0.80 25.54 11.12
C LYS A 130 -0.68 25.53 11.54
N ILE A 131 -1.35 24.39 11.38
CA ILE A 131 -2.74 24.15 11.80
C ILE A 131 -2.73 23.37 13.12
N PRO A 132 -3.60 23.69 14.11
CA PRO A 132 -3.70 22.92 15.35
C PRO A 132 -3.92 21.41 15.09
N PRO A 133 -3.02 20.51 15.54
CA PRO A 133 -3.04 19.11 15.11
C PRO A 133 -4.30 18.34 15.50
N VAL A 134 -4.82 18.57 16.71
CA VAL A 134 -6.02 17.88 17.19
C VAL A 134 -7.23 18.24 16.33
N MET A 135 -7.43 19.53 16.04
CA MET A 135 -8.55 20.00 15.23
C MET A 135 -8.46 19.46 13.79
N PHE A 136 -7.26 19.42 13.23
CA PHE A 136 -7.04 18.92 11.88
C PHE A 136 -7.31 17.42 11.78
N VAL A 137 -6.78 16.61 12.70
CA VAL A 137 -7.02 15.16 12.75
C VAL A 137 -8.51 14.86 12.91
N VAL A 138 -9.21 15.53 13.85
CA VAL A 138 -10.65 15.36 14.03
C VAL A 138 -11.43 15.74 12.78
N GLY A 139 -11.07 16.85 12.12
CA GLY A 139 -11.68 17.27 10.86
C GLY A 139 -11.52 16.24 9.74
N ILE A 140 -10.33 15.65 9.60
CA ILE A 140 -10.06 14.61 8.60
C ILE A 140 -10.81 13.30 8.93
N LEU A 141 -10.90 12.91 10.21
CA LEU A 141 -11.70 11.75 10.63
C LEU A 141 -13.19 11.93 10.31
N LEU A 142 -13.74 13.13 10.56
CA LEU A 142 -15.12 13.46 10.19
C LEU A 142 -15.31 13.43 8.68
N LEU A 143 -14.35 13.96 7.91
CA LEU A 143 -14.37 13.91 6.47
C LEU A 143 -14.34 12.46 5.95
N ALA A 144 -13.47 11.63 6.50
CA ALA A 144 -13.37 10.21 6.15
C ALA A 144 -14.67 9.44 6.46
N PHE A 145 -15.29 9.72 7.61
CA PHE A 145 -16.58 9.14 7.97
C PHE A 145 -17.69 9.55 6.99
N LEU A 146 -17.81 10.85 6.69
CA LEU A 146 -18.78 11.36 5.71
C LEU A 146 -18.53 10.78 4.32
N PHE A 147 -17.25 10.62 3.95
CA PHE A 147 -16.85 10.09 2.68
C PHE A 147 -17.30 8.64 2.50
N ILE A 148 -17.13 7.80 3.51
CA ILE A 148 -17.49 6.38 3.43
C ILE A 148 -18.98 6.15 3.58
N THR A 149 -19.64 6.86 4.49
CA THR A 149 -21.09 6.69 4.70
C THR A 149 -21.94 7.18 3.53
N ARG A 150 -21.41 8.08 2.69
CA ARG A 150 -22.07 8.57 1.47
C ARG A 150 -21.36 8.12 0.19
N GLY A 151 -20.27 7.38 0.33
CA GLY A 151 -19.43 6.94 -0.76
C GLY A 151 -20.10 5.85 -1.57
N ASN A 152 -19.72 5.75 -2.82
CA ASN A 152 -19.93 4.55 -3.62
C ASN A 152 -18.60 4.19 -4.26
N TYR A 153 -18.51 2.96 -4.76
CA TYR A 153 -17.31 2.44 -5.40
C TYR A 153 -16.66 3.42 -6.39
N LYS A 154 -17.48 4.03 -7.26
CA LYS A 154 -16.99 4.91 -8.33
C LYS A 154 -16.40 6.22 -7.81
N LEU A 155 -16.96 6.76 -6.73
CA LEU A 155 -16.44 7.96 -6.08
C LEU A 155 -15.07 7.68 -5.46
N THR A 156 -14.95 6.59 -4.71
CA THR A 156 -13.67 6.14 -4.11
C THR A 156 -12.62 5.91 -5.19
N GLN A 157 -12.97 5.21 -6.26
CA GLN A 157 -12.08 4.96 -7.39
C GLN A 157 -11.56 6.27 -8.03
N ASN A 158 -12.45 7.23 -8.31
CA ASN A 158 -12.06 8.49 -8.95
C ASN A 158 -11.13 9.33 -8.08
N ILE A 159 -11.36 9.34 -6.77
CA ILE A 159 -10.52 10.08 -5.83
C ILE A 159 -9.16 9.42 -5.69
N MET A 160 -9.11 8.09 -5.60
CA MET A 160 -7.84 7.35 -5.60
C MET A 160 -7.02 7.65 -6.86
N LEU A 161 -7.66 7.68 -8.03
CA LEU A 161 -6.99 8.10 -9.26
C LEU A 161 -6.47 9.53 -9.19
N LEU A 162 -7.27 10.46 -8.67
CA LEU A 162 -6.85 11.85 -8.52
C LEU A 162 -5.66 11.98 -7.54
N VAL A 163 -5.71 11.28 -6.41
CA VAL A 163 -4.63 11.23 -5.42
C VAL A 163 -3.37 10.62 -6.03
N SER A 164 -3.51 9.58 -6.85
CA SER A 164 -2.39 8.93 -7.51
C SER A 164 -1.58 9.86 -8.43
N LEU A 165 -2.22 10.91 -8.97
CA LEU A 165 -1.52 11.93 -9.76
C LEU A 165 -0.53 12.73 -8.92
N PHE A 166 -0.70 12.81 -7.59
CA PHE A 166 0.30 13.44 -6.72
C PHE A 166 1.61 12.67 -6.70
N TYR A 167 1.64 11.37 -7.03
CA TYR A 167 2.91 10.64 -7.10
C TYR A 167 3.84 11.15 -8.21
N ILE A 168 3.31 11.87 -9.21
CA ILE A 168 4.12 12.54 -10.24
C ILE A 168 5.05 13.58 -9.62
N VAL A 169 4.67 14.19 -8.49
CA VAL A 169 5.54 15.13 -7.76
C VAL A 169 6.85 14.46 -7.37
N TYR A 170 6.85 13.18 -6.96
CA TYR A 170 8.06 12.47 -6.59
C TYR A 170 9.00 12.23 -7.77
N ILE A 171 8.45 12.00 -8.97
CA ILE A 171 9.25 11.91 -10.20
C ILE A 171 9.95 13.25 -10.45
N ILE A 172 9.21 14.36 -10.36
CA ILE A 172 9.78 15.71 -10.55
C ILE A 172 10.86 15.98 -9.51
N SER A 173 10.61 15.65 -8.24
CA SER A 173 11.58 15.81 -7.15
C SER A 173 12.84 14.99 -7.39
N ALA A 174 12.71 13.74 -7.82
CA ALA A 174 13.85 12.88 -8.14
C ALA A 174 14.66 13.44 -9.31
N VAL A 175 14.02 13.91 -10.40
CA VAL A 175 14.75 14.49 -11.53
C VAL A 175 15.47 15.78 -11.14
N LYS A 176 14.83 16.65 -10.36
CA LYS A 176 15.42 17.91 -9.86
C LYS A 176 16.55 17.69 -8.87
N ALA A 177 16.56 16.56 -8.16
CA ALA A 177 17.64 16.21 -7.25
C ALA A 177 18.96 15.86 -7.99
N HIS A 178 18.95 15.81 -9.33
CA HIS A 178 20.10 15.47 -10.15
C HIS A 178 20.81 14.17 -9.70
N PRO A 179 20.08 13.03 -9.62
CA PRO A 179 20.63 11.78 -9.16
C PRO A 179 21.64 11.22 -10.16
N ASP A 180 22.55 10.40 -9.66
CA ASP A 180 23.35 9.52 -10.50
C ASP A 180 22.46 8.39 -11.03
N TRP A 181 21.92 8.59 -12.23
CA TRP A 181 21.08 7.59 -12.91
C TRP A 181 21.82 6.30 -13.21
N GLY A 182 23.14 6.37 -13.46
CA GLY A 182 23.97 5.20 -13.67
C GLY A 182 23.98 4.33 -12.43
N LEU A 183 24.21 4.93 -11.27
CA LEU A 183 24.20 4.25 -9.99
C LEU A 183 22.80 3.78 -9.57
N ALA A 184 21.76 4.59 -9.78
CA ALA A 184 20.38 4.25 -9.44
C ALA A 184 19.86 3.03 -10.24
N VAL A 185 20.09 3.01 -11.56
CA VAL A 185 19.63 1.92 -12.43
C VAL A 185 20.46 0.66 -12.24
N SER A 186 21.79 0.77 -12.13
CA SER A 186 22.64 -0.40 -11.89
C SER A 186 22.35 -1.08 -10.55
N ASN A 187 21.94 -0.32 -9.53
CA ASN A 187 21.50 -0.86 -8.24
C ASN A 187 20.19 -1.65 -8.29
N LEU A 188 19.39 -1.59 -9.36
CA LEU A 188 18.27 -2.52 -9.55
C LEU A 188 18.75 -3.97 -9.74
N PHE A 189 19.94 -4.15 -10.33
CA PHE A 189 20.46 -5.46 -10.71
C PHE A 189 21.55 -5.98 -9.77
N TYR A 190 22.28 -5.10 -9.10
CA TYR A 190 23.32 -5.49 -8.14
C TYR A 190 23.53 -4.39 -7.09
N PRO A 191 23.43 -4.67 -5.78
CA PRO A 191 23.53 -3.63 -4.75
C PRO A 191 24.99 -3.23 -4.47
N HIS A 192 25.37 -1.99 -4.80
CA HIS A 192 26.73 -1.46 -4.70
C HIS A 192 26.78 0.06 -4.43
N GLY A 193 27.98 0.59 -4.16
CA GLY A 193 28.18 2.00 -3.83
C GLY A 193 28.13 2.30 -2.33
N VAL A 194 28.16 1.27 -1.49
CA VAL A 194 28.23 1.37 -0.01
C VAL A 194 29.14 0.28 0.56
N GLU A 195 29.68 0.53 1.74
CA GLU A 195 30.40 -0.48 2.50
C GLU A 195 29.44 -1.35 3.31
N TRP A 196 29.52 -2.67 3.11
CA TRP A 196 28.71 -3.67 3.82
C TRP A 196 29.20 -3.92 5.25
N THR A 197 29.13 -2.89 6.08
CA THR A 197 29.42 -2.99 7.52
C THR A 197 28.29 -3.73 8.24
N HIS A 198 28.58 -4.29 9.42
CA HIS A 198 27.57 -4.95 10.27
C HIS A 198 26.37 -4.03 10.56
N ALA A 199 26.63 -2.75 10.86
CA ALA A 199 25.60 -1.75 11.10
C ALA A 199 24.73 -1.49 9.85
N TYR A 200 25.36 -1.45 8.67
CA TYR A 200 24.63 -1.28 7.41
C TYR A 200 23.74 -2.47 7.11
N ILE A 201 24.25 -3.71 7.24
CA ILE A 201 23.48 -4.94 7.03
C ILE A 201 22.25 -4.97 7.95
N ARG A 202 22.43 -4.61 9.23
CA ARG A 202 21.33 -4.52 10.19
C ARG A 202 20.26 -3.54 9.75
N ASN A 203 20.65 -2.33 9.33
CA ASN A 203 19.70 -1.33 8.83
C ASN A 203 19.04 -1.78 7.53
N TYR A 204 19.77 -2.45 6.64
CA TYR A 204 19.26 -3.00 5.40
C TYR A 204 18.17 -4.05 5.65
N LEU A 205 18.36 -4.92 6.64
CA LEU A 205 17.34 -5.91 7.03
C LEU A 205 16.09 -5.26 7.63
N ILE A 206 16.26 -4.35 8.61
CA ILE A 206 15.12 -3.72 9.29
C ILE A 206 14.33 -2.83 8.34
N ILE A 207 15.01 -1.92 7.63
CA ILE A 207 14.36 -0.97 6.73
C ILE A 207 13.89 -1.71 5.46
N GLY A 208 14.62 -2.71 4.98
CA GLY A 208 14.20 -3.56 3.87
C GLY A 208 12.94 -4.37 4.17
N MET A 209 12.75 -4.84 5.41
CA MET A 209 11.48 -5.41 5.85
C MET A 209 10.35 -4.39 5.84
N GLY A 210 10.63 -3.13 6.22
CA GLY A 210 9.70 -2.02 6.06
C GLY A 210 9.30 -1.81 4.60
N VAL A 211 10.28 -1.71 3.69
CA VAL A 211 10.04 -1.55 2.23
C VAL A 211 9.20 -2.72 1.71
N LEU A 212 9.56 -3.96 2.07
CA LEU A 212 8.81 -5.14 1.66
C LEU A 212 7.36 -5.11 2.15
N GLY A 213 7.14 -4.78 3.42
CA GLY A 213 5.82 -4.87 4.03
C GLY A 213 4.91 -3.68 3.72
N THR A 214 5.48 -2.54 3.30
CA THR A 214 4.68 -1.45 2.76
C THR A 214 4.30 -1.67 1.30
N THR A 215 5.14 -2.36 0.52
CA THR A 215 4.83 -2.66 -0.88
C THR A 215 3.89 -3.85 -1.00
N ILE A 216 4.15 -4.92 -0.24
CA ILE A 216 3.31 -6.10 -0.21
C ILE A 216 2.64 -6.15 1.15
N THR A 217 1.40 -5.73 1.20
CA THR A 217 0.64 -5.68 2.45
C THR A 217 -0.24 -6.93 2.59
N PRO A 218 -0.39 -7.49 3.81
CA PRO A 218 -1.37 -8.54 4.07
C PRO A 218 -2.78 -8.11 3.64
N TRP A 219 -3.12 -6.86 3.95
CA TRP A 219 -4.42 -6.29 3.59
C TRP A 219 -4.60 -6.15 2.08
N GLY A 220 -3.57 -5.80 1.32
CA GLY A 220 -3.61 -5.75 -0.13
C GLY A 220 -3.94 -7.11 -0.74
N GLN A 221 -3.40 -8.20 -0.17
CA GLN A 221 -3.67 -9.57 -0.65
C GLN A 221 -5.15 -9.99 -0.45
N PHE A 222 -5.78 -9.56 0.63
CA PHE A 222 -7.22 -9.76 0.83
C PHE A 222 -8.04 -8.78 0.00
N PHE A 223 -7.64 -7.51 -0.03
CA PHE A 223 -8.40 -6.43 -0.64
C PHE A 223 -8.54 -6.61 -2.15
N ILE A 224 -7.49 -6.99 -2.87
CA ILE A 224 -7.62 -7.22 -4.33
C ILE A 224 -8.67 -8.30 -4.63
N SER A 225 -8.72 -9.34 -3.79
CA SER A 225 -9.62 -10.47 -3.92
C SER A 225 -11.06 -10.07 -3.59
N SER A 226 -11.27 -9.35 -2.49
CA SER A 226 -12.58 -8.81 -2.07
C SER A 226 -13.10 -7.77 -3.04
N PHE A 227 -12.23 -6.88 -3.53
CA PHE A 227 -12.59 -5.79 -4.43
C PHE A 227 -13.01 -6.30 -5.81
N ALA A 228 -12.31 -7.32 -6.32
CA ALA A 228 -12.71 -8.01 -7.56
C ALA A 228 -14.07 -8.70 -7.42
N PHE A 229 -14.35 -9.27 -6.24
CA PHE A 229 -15.62 -9.92 -5.93
C PHE A 229 -16.76 -8.89 -5.85
N ASP A 230 -16.56 -7.81 -5.10
CA ASP A 230 -17.55 -6.74 -4.90
C ASP A 230 -17.91 -6.04 -6.23
N LYS A 231 -16.91 -5.84 -7.11
CA LYS A 231 -17.12 -5.29 -8.46
C LYS A 231 -17.79 -6.27 -9.44
N LYS A 232 -18.03 -7.52 -9.05
CA LYS A 232 -18.65 -8.56 -9.90
C LYS A 232 -17.91 -8.78 -11.21
N MET A 233 -16.58 -8.74 -11.18
CA MET A 233 -15.76 -8.95 -12.38
C MET A 233 -15.99 -10.34 -12.99
N GLU A 234 -16.10 -10.43 -14.32
CA GLU A 234 -16.41 -11.69 -15.01
C GLU A 234 -15.15 -12.53 -15.31
N ALA A 235 -15.31 -13.86 -15.29
CA ALA A 235 -14.21 -14.80 -15.54
C ALA A 235 -13.61 -14.67 -16.96
N ASP A 236 -14.39 -14.19 -17.93
CA ASP A 236 -13.92 -13.97 -19.31
C ASP A 236 -12.85 -12.87 -19.40
N THR A 237 -12.67 -12.09 -18.33
CA THR A 237 -11.69 -11.00 -18.25
C THR A 237 -10.40 -11.37 -17.51
N ILE A 238 -10.14 -12.66 -17.21
CA ILE A 238 -8.94 -13.08 -16.45
C ILE A 238 -7.66 -12.51 -17.04
N LYS A 239 -7.38 -12.69 -18.33
CA LYS A 239 -6.12 -12.24 -18.95
C LYS A 239 -5.92 -10.72 -18.87
N LEU A 240 -6.99 -9.96 -19.08
CA LEU A 240 -6.95 -8.50 -18.99
C LEU A 240 -6.71 -8.06 -17.54
N SER A 241 -7.40 -8.70 -16.60
CA SER A 241 -7.25 -8.44 -15.16
C SER A 241 -5.84 -8.77 -14.67
N GLN A 242 -5.25 -9.87 -15.13
CA GLN A 242 -3.87 -10.25 -14.85
C GLN A 242 -2.88 -9.18 -15.33
N LEU A 243 -3.02 -8.73 -16.58
CA LEU A 243 -2.16 -7.68 -17.15
C LEU A 243 -2.29 -6.37 -16.37
N GLU A 244 -3.52 -6.01 -16.02
CA GLU A 244 -3.82 -4.82 -15.22
C GLU A 244 -3.19 -4.91 -13.81
N THR A 245 -3.21 -6.09 -13.19
CA THR A 245 -2.57 -6.34 -11.89
C THR A 245 -1.04 -6.22 -11.98
N TYR A 246 -0.42 -6.81 -13.00
CA TYR A 246 1.03 -6.66 -13.20
C TYR A 246 1.42 -5.20 -13.47
N TRP A 247 0.63 -4.48 -14.26
CA TRP A 247 0.84 -3.06 -14.51
C TRP A 247 0.67 -2.22 -13.25
N GLY A 248 -0.32 -2.57 -12.41
CA GLY A 248 -0.51 -1.99 -11.09
C GLY A 248 0.72 -2.14 -10.21
N ALA A 249 1.20 -3.37 -10.04
CA ALA A 249 2.39 -3.65 -9.24
C ALA A 249 3.63 -2.90 -9.75
N PHE A 250 3.83 -2.87 -11.08
CA PHE A 250 4.91 -2.09 -11.69
C PHE A 250 4.79 -0.60 -11.38
N LEU A 251 3.60 -0.01 -11.53
CA LEU A 251 3.40 1.41 -11.27
C LEU A 251 3.61 1.76 -9.80
N THR A 252 3.17 0.92 -8.86
CA THR A 252 3.42 1.10 -7.43
C THR A 252 4.91 1.31 -7.17
N ASP A 253 5.74 0.37 -7.61
CA ASP A 253 7.18 0.42 -7.34
C ASP A 253 7.94 1.36 -8.27
N PHE A 254 7.39 1.69 -9.43
CA PHE A 254 7.90 2.77 -10.26
C PHE A 254 7.90 4.08 -9.48
N PHE A 255 6.82 4.41 -8.78
CA PHE A 255 6.79 5.60 -7.92
C PHE A 255 7.70 5.45 -6.69
N SER A 256 7.73 4.28 -6.05
CA SER A 256 8.64 3.98 -4.93
C SER A 256 10.11 4.16 -5.31
N PHE A 257 10.51 3.75 -6.52
CA PHE A 257 11.84 3.94 -7.08
C PHE A 257 12.24 5.43 -7.12
N PHE A 258 11.35 6.31 -7.59
CA PHE A 258 11.63 7.74 -7.59
C PHE A 258 11.66 8.34 -6.19
N MET A 259 10.83 7.87 -5.25
CA MET A 259 10.89 8.31 -3.86
C MET A 259 12.25 7.98 -3.22
N ILE A 260 12.70 6.72 -3.36
CA ILE A 260 14.01 6.26 -2.87
C ILE A 260 15.15 7.01 -3.57
N THR A 261 15.07 7.18 -4.89
CA THR A 261 16.09 7.88 -5.67
C THR A 261 16.21 9.35 -5.25
N ALA A 262 15.08 10.03 -5.00
CA ALA A 262 15.06 11.41 -4.54
C ALA A 262 15.72 11.56 -3.16
N THR A 263 15.39 10.70 -2.19
CA THR A 263 15.99 10.80 -0.85
C THR A 263 17.41 10.27 -0.79
N ALA A 264 17.80 9.32 -1.65
CA ALA A 264 19.19 8.88 -1.79
C ALA A 264 20.08 10.00 -2.36
N SER A 265 19.66 10.65 -3.45
CA SER A 265 20.41 11.73 -4.10
C SER A 265 20.46 13.04 -3.31
N THR A 266 19.60 13.21 -2.31
CA THR A 266 19.57 14.44 -1.48
C THR A 266 20.00 14.19 -0.05
N LEU A 267 19.40 13.23 0.65
CA LEU A 267 19.59 13.05 2.09
C LEU A 267 20.76 12.12 2.39
N PHE A 268 20.85 10.99 1.70
CA PHE A 268 21.91 10.00 1.94
C PHE A 268 23.30 10.55 1.61
N VAL A 269 23.46 11.17 0.43
CA VAL A 269 24.75 11.76 0.02
C VAL A 269 25.21 12.91 0.94
N ASN A 270 24.27 13.58 1.61
CA ASN A 270 24.57 14.66 2.57
C ASN A 270 24.58 14.18 4.04
N GLY A 271 24.41 12.88 4.29
CA GLY A 271 24.42 12.31 5.65
C GLY A 271 23.25 12.77 6.54
N ILE A 272 22.14 13.24 5.95
CA ILE A 272 20.97 13.75 6.66
C ILE A 272 20.07 12.58 7.06
N LYS A 273 19.86 12.41 8.37
CA LYS A 273 18.95 11.40 8.91
C LYS A 273 17.53 11.95 9.01
N LEU A 274 16.56 11.11 8.64
CA LEU A 274 15.14 11.42 8.81
C LEU A 274 14.66 10.99 10.19
N GLU A 275 14.51 11.96 11.10
CA GLU A 275 13.96 11.71 12.44
C GLU A 275 12.51 12.21 12.57
N SER A 276 12.14 13.29 11.86
CA SER A 276 10.77 13.83 11.87
C SER A 276 10.31 14.33 10.49
N GLY A 277 9.01 14.29 10.21
CA GLY A 277 8.50 14.72 8.89
C GLY A 277 8.68 16.22 8.64
N GLU A 278 8.77 17.04 9.68
CA GLU A 278 9.18 18.45 9.59
C GLU A 278 10.62 18.57 9.10
N GLN A 279 11.55 17.78 9.65
CA GLN A 279 12.93 17.72 9.17
C GLN A 279 13.00 17.22 7.73
N ALA A 280 12.16 16.24 7.35
CA ALA A 280 12.09 15.73 5.99
C ALA A 280 11.75 16.83 4.97
N ALA A 281 10.73 17.62 5.28
CA ALA A 281 10.29 18.69 4.40
C ALA A 281 11.30 19.84 4.31
N LEU A 282 11.96 20.18 5.44
CA LEU A 282 13.05 21.16 5.46
C LEU A 282 14.28 20.64 4.72
N ALA A 283 14.61 19.36 4.83
CA ALA A 283 15.79 18.78 4.20
C ALA A 283 15.66 18.71 2.68
N ILE A 284 14.44 18.63 2.14
CA ILE A 284 14.20 18.63 0.69
C ILE A 284 14.18 20.06 0.10
N GLN A 285 13.90 21.10 0.90
CA GLN A 285 13.79 22.49 0.41
C GLN A 285 15.04 23.03 -0.31
N PRO A 286 16.28 22.83 0.19
CA PRO A 286 17.49 23.31 -0.50
C PRO A 286 17.70 22.70 -1.89
N PHE A 287 17.22 21.48 -2.12
CA PHE A 287 17.50 20.71 -3.32
C PHE A 287 16.38 20.81 -4.36
N ALA A 288 15.13 20.92 -3.91
CA ALA A 288 13.96 20.93 -4.81
C ALA A 288 13.18 22.27 -4.81
N GLY A 289 13.58 23.22 -3.94
CA GLY A 289 12.98 24.54 -3.78
C GLY A 289 11.82 24.57 -2.78
N GLN A 290 11.38 25.77 -2.41
CA GLN A 290 10.34 25.96 -1.39
C GLN A 290 8.99 25.35 -1.77
N LEU A 291 8.65 25.39 -3.07
CA LEU A 291 7.45 24.77 -3.62
C LEU A 291 7.47 23.23 -3.46
N ALA A 292 8.64 22.60 -3.48
CA ALA A 292 8.75 21.14 -3.32
C ALA A 292 8.46 20.69 -1.90
N GLY A 293 8.90 21.44 -0.88
CA GLY A 293 8.56 21.15 0.52
C GLY A 293 7.05 21.22 0.77
N THR A 294 6.37 22.19 0.16
CA THR A 294 4.90 22.33 0.24
C THR A 294 4.19 21.21 -0.53
N LEU A 295 4.63 20.88 -1.74
CA LEU A 295 4.05 19.77 -2.50
C LEU A 295 4.26 18.41 -1.81
N PHE A 296 5.39 18.23 -1.12
CA PHE A 296 5.65 17.04 -0.30
C PHE A 296 4.65 16.93 0.85
N ALA A 297 4.35 18.04 1.54
CA ALA A 297 3.32 18.08 2.59
C ALA A 297 1.95 17.64 2.07
N TYR A 298 1.52 18.19 0.92
CA TYR A 298 0.26 17.82 0.29
C TYR A 298 0.27 16.38 -0.24
N GLY A 299 1.40 15.88 -0.74
CA GLY A 299 1.58 14.50 -1.17
C GLY A 299 1.41 13.52 -0.02
N ILE A 300 2.08 13.77 1.11
CA ILE A 300 1.90 12.98 2.34
C ILE A 300 0.45 13.04 2.81
N LEU A 301 -0.18 14.21 2.82
CA LEU A 301 -1.59 14.33 3.24
C LEU A 301 -2.54 13.54 2.34
N ALA A 302 -2.32 13.59 1.02
CA ALA A 302 -3.14 12.88 0.05
C ALA A 302 -2.97 11.37 0.18
N ALA A 303 -1.73 10.89 0.32
CA ALA A 303 -1.42 9.49 0.60
C ALA A 303 -2.03 9.05 1.95
N ALA A 304 -1.91 9.90 2.98
CA ALA A 304 -2.47 9.67 4.31
C ALA A 304 -3.99 9.49 4.27
N PHE A 305 -4.68 10.37 3.55
CA PHE A 305 -6.13 10.28 3.39
C PHE A 305 -6.53 9.02 2.62
N MET A 306 -5.77 8.62 1.61
CA MET A 306 -6.03 7.39 0.84
C MET A 306 -5.89 6.14 1.71
N GLY A 307 -4.79 6.00 2.44
CA GLY A 307 -4.58 4.89 3.38
C GLY A 307 -5.63 4.84 4.48
N LEU A 308 -6.00 6.00 5.03
CA LEU A 308 -7.04 6.15 6.07
C LEU A 308 -8.41 5.63 5.63
N ILE A 309 -8.69 5.61 4.33
CA ILE A 309 -9.94 5.06 3.77
C ILE A 309 -9.79 3.57 3.47
N ILE A 310 -8.72 3.18 2.77
CA ILE A 310 -8.64 1.84 2.17
C ILE A 310 -8.25 0.77 3.19
N VAL A 311 -7.31 1.07 4.08
CA VAL A 311 -6.81 0.09 5.04
C VAL A 311 -7.91 -0.35 6.02
N PRO A 312 -8.71 0.54 6.64
CA PRO A 312 -9.82 0.08 7.47
C PRO A 312 -10.94 -0.57 6.65
N LEU A 313 -11.20 -0.13 5.41
CA LEU A 313 -12.15 -0.82 4.52
C LEU A 313 -11.72 -2.26 4.22
N SER A 314 -10.44 -2.49 3.90
CA SER A 314 -9.91 -3.83 3.65
C SER A 314 -10.10 -4.76 4.86
N THR A 315 -9.98 -4.21 6.07
CA THR A 315 -10.21 -4.96 7.31
C THR A 315 -11.68 -5.32 7.47
N ALA A 316 -12.57 -4.37 7.19
CA ALA A 316 -14.01 -4.58 7.25
C ALA A 316 -14.47 -5.62 6.21
N TYR A 317 -13.92 -5.59 4.99
CA TYR A 317 -14.14 -6.62 3.97
C TYR A 317 -13.65 -7.99 4.42
N ALA A 318 -12.39 -8.08 4.85
CA ALA A 318 -11.82 -9.33 5.33
C ALA A 318 -12.62 -9.91 6.49
N PHE A 319 -13.06 -9.07 7.45
CA PHE A 319 -13.93 -9.50 8.54
C PHE A 319 -15.25 -10.06 8.02
N SER A 320 -15.96 -9.33 7.15
CA SER A 320 -17.23 -9.80 6.59
C SER A 320 -17.08 -11.16 5.89
N GLU A 321 -16.01 -11.36 5.12
CA GLU A 321 -15.71 -12.66 4.49
C GLU A 321 -15.36 -13.76 5.52
N PHE A 322 -14.47 -13.47 6.47
CA PHE A 322 -14.07 -14.44 7.51
C PHE A 322 -15.20 -14.84 8.46
N PHE A 323 -16.22 -14.00 8.65
CA PHE A 323 -17.34 -14.31 9.51
C PHE A 323 -18.63 -14.63 8.72
N GLY A 324 -18.59 -14.57 7.39
CA GLY A 324 -19.72 -14.88 6.52
C GLY A 324 -20.88 -13.89 6.66
N LEU A 325 -20.56 -12.63 6.95
CA LEU A 325 -21.53 -11.55 7.09
C LEU A 325 -21.64 -10.78 5.77
N SER A 326 -22.81 -10.22 5.49
CA SER A 326 -22.99 -9.29 4.36
C SER A 326 -22.30 -7.96 4.64
N GLY A 327 -21.19 -7.68 3.93
CA GLY A 327 -20.50 -6.40 3.96
C GLY A 327 -20.08 -5.97 2.57
N SER A 328 -20.55 -4.81 2.13
CA SER A 328 -20.15 -4.17 0.88
C SER A 328 -20.18 -2.65 1.05
N LEU A 329 -19.30 -1.95 0.34
CA LEU A 329 -19.32 -0.49 0.23
C LEU A 329 -20.60 0.02 -0.45
N ASP A 330 -21.21 -0.77 -1.33
CA ASP A 330 -22.41 -0.38 -2.08
C ASP A 330 -23.72 -0.73 -1.35
N THR A 331 -23.64 -1.30 -0.14
CA THR A 331 -24.81 -1.56 0.72
C THR A 331 -25.03 -0.47 1.76
N ASP A 332 -26.29 -0.08 1.94
CA ASP A 332 -26.68 0.96 2.91
C ASP A 332 -26.24 0.62 4.34
N TYR A 333 -25.91 1.65 5.13
CA TYR A 333 -25.46 1.54 6.53
C TYR A 333 -26.35 0.64 7.41
N SER A 334 -27.65 0.65 7.16
CA SER A 334 -28.64 -0.17 7.88
C SER A 334 -28.42 -1.67 7.69
N GLN A 335 -27.93 -2.10 6.53
CA GLN A 335 -27.79 -3.51 6.12
C GLN A 335 -26.40 -4.09 6.43
N SER A 336 -25.38 -3.24 6.61
CA SER A 336 -24.01 -3.65 6.92
C SER A 336 -23.43 -2.93 8.14
N LYS A 337 -24.20 -2.83 9.23
CA LYS A 337 -23.79 -2.13 10.47
C LYS A 337 -22.43 -2.59 10.99
N THR A 338 -22.17 -3.89 11.03
CA THR A 338 -20.90 -4.45 11.54
C THR A 338 -19.69 -3.98 10.72
N PHE A 339 -19.85 -3.84 9.40
CA PHE A 339 -18.81 -3.37 8.50
C PHE A 339 -18.40 -1.92 8.84
N TYR A 340 -19.39 -1.02 8.95
CA TYR A 340 -19.13 0.39 9.29
C TYR A 340 -18.69 0.59 10.75
N ILE A 341 -19.18 -0.23 11.68
CA ILE A 341 -18.73 -0.20 13.08
C ILE A 341 -17.26 -0.58 13.20
N LEU A 342 -16.83 -1.65 12.54
CA LEU A 342 -15.42 -2.06 12.54
C LEU A 342 -14.54 -1.00 11.92
N PHE A 343 -14.95 -0.47 10.76
CA PHE A 343 -14.28 0.64 10.11
C PHE A 343 -14.05 1.81 11.09
N MET A 344 -15.11 2.27 11.76
CA MET A 344 -15.01 3.39 12.71
C MET A 344 -14.24 3.05 13.98
N ALA A 345 -14.38 1.84 14.50
CA ALA A 345 -13.65 1.40 15.68
C ALA A 345 -12.14 1.44 15.45
N GLN A 346 -11.66 1.02 14.27
CA GLN A 346 -10.25 1.07 13.91
C GLN A 346 -9.73 2.51 13.86
N LEU A 347 -10.48 3.44 13.26
CA LEU A 347 -10.12 4.85 13.21
C LEU A 347 -10.02 5.48 14.60
N LEU A 348 -11.00 5.19 15.47
CA LEU A 348 -11.01 5.71 16.84
C LEU A 348 -9.86 5.13 17.68
N LEU A 349 -9.59 3.83 17.56
CA LEU A 349 -8.47 3.20 18.25
C LEU A 349 -7.13 3.77 17.79
N ALA A 350 -6.93 3.93 16.48
CA ALA A 350 -5.73 4.57 15.93
C ALA A 350 -5.60 6.03 16.39
N ALA A 351 -6.71 6.77 16.45
CA ALA A 351 -6.73 8.14 16.97
C ALA A 351 -6.30 8.23 18.44
N LEU A 352 -6.60 7.22 19.26
CA LEU A 352 -6.08 7.12 20.63
C LEU A 352 -4.58 6.80 20.64
N LEU A 353 -4.13 5.88 19.78
CA LEU A 353 -2.71 5.48 19.73
C LEU A 353 -1.78 6.65 19.34
N ILE A 354 -2.20 7.55 18.46
CA ILE A 354 -1.37 8.73 18.08
C ILE A 354 -1.20 9.77 19.20
N THR A 355 -1.95 9.64 20.31
CA THR A 355 -1.81 10.53 21.48
C THR A 355 -0.64 10.12 22.37
N ILE A 356 -0.13 8.90 22.20
CA ILE A 356 1.03 8.41 22.95
C ILE A 356 2.24 9.28 22.60
N PRO A 357 2.86 9.97 23.59
CA PRO A 357 3.97 10.87 23.33
C PRO A 357 5.24 10.09 22.96
N GLY A 358 6.10 10.73 22.16
CA GLY A 358 7.46 10.24 21.91
C GLY A 358 7.63 9.27 20.74
N ILE A 359 6.57 8.94 20.00
CA ILE A 359 6.67 8.11 18.79
C ILE A 359 6.55 8.98 17.54
N THR A 360 7.57 8.95 16.68
CA THR A 360 7.60 9.72 15.43
C THR A 360 6.90 8.96 14.29
N LEU A 361 6.45 9.70 13.27
CA LEU A 361 5.88 9.13 12.04
C LEU A 361 6.79 8.05 11.43
N PHE A 362 8.08 8.34 11.31
CA PHE A 362 9.05 7.45 10.68
C PHE A 362 9.30 6.17 11.48
N GLN A 363 9.38 6.26 12.81
CA GLN A 363 9.49 5.07 13.66
C GLN A 363 8.24 4.19 13.57
N MET A 364 7.04 4.79 13.59
CA MET A 364 5.80 4.04 13.40
C MET A 364 5.75 3.38 12.03
N ALA A 365 6.15 4.10 10.97
CA ALA A 365 6.16 3.56 9.61
C ALA A 365 7.06 2.32 9.53
N ILE A 366 8.33 2.39 9.95
CA ILE A 366 9.22 1.22 9.89
C ILE A 366 8.70 0.06 10.74
N ALA A 367 8.24 0.32 11.97
CA ALA A 367 7.77 -0.73 12.86
C ALA A 367 6.52 -1.43 12.30
N THR A 368 5.51 -0.65 11.91
CA THR A 368 4.27 -1.16 11.33
C THR A 368 4.48 -1.86 10.01
N GLN A 369 5.27 -1.27 9.10
CA GLN A 369 5.48 -1.89 7.79
C GLN A 369 6.35 -3.14 7.90
N SER A 370 7.31 -3.19 8.83
CA SER A 370 7.99 -4.45 9.14
C SER A 370 7.02 -5.50 9.67
N LEU A 371 6.06 -5.12 10.52
CA LEU A 371 5.02 -6.04 11.00
C LEU A 371 4.14 -6.56 9.85
N ASN A 372 3.77 -5.70 8.89
CA ASN A 372 3.07 -6.13 7.67
C ASN A 372 3.86 -7.22 6.93
N ALA A 373 5.16 -7.02 6.72
CA ALA A 373 6.03 -8.01 6.10
C ALA A 373 6.09 -9.33 6.89
N MET A 374 6.14 -9.26 8.23
CA MET A 374 6.19 -10.44 9.10
C MET A 374 4.92 -11.30 9.06
N VAL A 375 3.77 -10.70 8.75
CA VAL A 375 2.48 -11.41 8.61
C VAL A 375 2.36 -12.11 7.24
N LEU A 376 3.08 -11.64 6.21
CA LEU A 376 2.95 -12.16 4.85
C LEU A 376 3.22 -13.66 4.69
N PRO A 377 4.23 -14.30 5.30
CA PRO A 377 4.48 -15.72 5.10
C PRO A 377 3.25 -16.59 5.42
N LEU A 378 2.50 -16.19 6.45
CA LEU A 378 1.25 -16.85 6.82
C LEU A 378 0.19 -16.69 5.73
N VAL A 379 -0.02 -15.46 5.22
CA VAL A 379 -1.00 -15.19 4.15
C VAL A 379 -0.61 -15.90 2.85
N PHE A 380 0.66 -15.81 2.47
CA PHE A 380 1.22 -16.44 1.28
C PHE A 380 1.10 -17.96 1.32
N TYR A 381 1.32 -18.58 2.47
CA TYR A 381 1.13 -20.03 2.60
C TYR A 381 -0.26 -20.47 2.12
N TYR A 382 -1.32 -19.79 2.55
CA TYR A 382 -2.69 -20.14 2.15
C TYR A 382 -2.99 -19.74 0.72
N LEU A 383 -2.56 -18.55 0.28
CA LEU A 383 -2.74 -18.07 -1.09
C LEU A 383 -2.10 -19.05 -2.10
N ILE A 384 -0.84 -19.42 -1.87
CA ILE A 384 -0.09 -20.36 -2.71
C ILE A 384 -0.74 -21.74 -2.68
N ARG A 385 -1.16 -22.24 -1.50
CA ARG A 385 -1.81 -23.54 -1.38
C ARG A 385 -3.13 -23.61 -2.14
N LEU A 386 -3.95 -22.57 -2.07
CA LEU A 386 -5.22 -22.46 -2.79
C LEU A 386 -5.00 -22.37 -4.31
N THR A 387 -4.08 -21.50 -4.75
CA THR A 387 -3.80 -21.27 -6.17
C THR A 387 -2.99 -22.38 -6.85
N ASN A 388 -2.29 -23.22 -6.09
CA ASN A 388 -1.65 -24.45 -6.60
C ASN A 388 -2.62 -25.63 -6.74
N SER A 389 -3.81 -25.57 -6.12
CA SER A 389 -4.73 -26.70 -6.10
C SER A 389 -5.50 -26.82 -7.42
N LYS A 390 -5.18 -27.85 -8.23
CA LYS A 390 -5.94 -28.17 -9.44
C LYS A 390 -7.43 -28.44 -9.18
N LYS A 391 -7.78 -28.88 -7.96
CA LYS A 391 -9.18 -29.08 -7.55
C LYS A 391 -9.95 -27.75 -7.41
N ILE A 392 -9.26 -26.67 -7.08
CA ILE A 392 -9.86 -25.34 -6.87
C ILE A 392 -9.76 -24.50 -8.15
N MET A 393 -8.57 -24.50 -8.77
CA MET A 393 -8.25 -23.61 -9.88
C MET A 393 -8.46 -24.24 -11.26
N GLY A 394 -8.61 -25.56 -11.35
CA GLY A 394 -8.68 -26.27 -12.63
C GLY A 394 -7.44 -25.98 -13.50
N GLU A 395 -7.69 -25.52 -14.73
CA GLU A 395 -6.67 -25.12 -15.70
C GLU A 395 -5.94 -23.82 -15.33
N HIS A 396 -6.52 -23.02 -14.42
CA HIS A 396 -5.95 -21.75 -13.96
C HIS A 396 -5.02 -21.90 -12.75
N ALA A 397 -4.58 -23.12 -12.40
CA ALA A 397 -3.62 -23.33 -11.32
C ALA A 397 -2.27 -22.67 -11.63
N ASN A 398 -1.48 -22.37 -10.60
CA ASN A 398 -0.15 -21.77 -10.77
C ASN A 398 0.77 -22.60 -11.68
N ASN A 399 1.54 -21.89 -12.50
CA ASN A 399 2.65 -22.49 -13.22
C ASN A 399 3.87 -22.71 -12.30
N ALA A 400 4.90 -23.38 -12.81
CA ALA A 400 6.10 -23.70 -12.03
C ALA A 400 6.81 -22.45 -11.51
N PHE A 401 6.95 -21.41 -12.34
CA PHE A 401 7.57 -20.15 -11.93
C PHE A 401 6.83 -19.52 -10.75
N GLN A 402 5.53 -19.29 -10.89
CA GLN A 402 4.66 -18.72 -9.85
C GLN A 402 4.74 -19.50 -8.54
N LYS A 403 4.72 -20.84 -8.61
CA LYS A 403 4.80 -21.70 -7.44
C LYS A 403 6.16 -21.58 -6.74
N TYR A 404 7.26 -21.79 -7.45
CA TYR A 404 8.59 -21.81 -6.84
C TYR A 404 9.05 -20.43 -6.40
N PHE A 405 8.82 -19.40 -7.24
CA PHE A 405 9.20 -18.03 -6.93
C PHE A 405 8.49 -17.53 -5.67
N SER A 406 7.16 -17.64 -5.60
CA SER A 406 6.41 -17.19 -4.41
C SER A 406 6.74 -17.99 -3.15
N THR A 407 7.00 -19.30 -3.27
CA THR A 407 7.39 -20.14 -2.12
C THR A 407 8.78 -19.78 -1.59
N ILE A 408 9.77 -19.60 -2.48
CA ILE A 408 11.14 -19.24 -2.09
C ILE A 408 11.14 -17.86 -1.40
N PHE A 409 10.49 -16.86 -2.01
CA PHE A 409 10.41 -15.54 -1.41
C PHE A 409 9.61 -15.53 -0.11
N SER A 410 8.54 -16.31 0.01
CA SER A 410 7.81 -16.47 1.27
C SER A 410 8.71 -17.03 2.38
N MET A 411 9.57 -18.01 2.07
CA MET A 411 10.56 -18.54 3.02
C MET A 411 11.65 -17.52 3.35
N MET A 412 12.12 -16.74 2.37
CA MET A 412 13.09 -15.66 2.62
C MET A 412 12.51 -14.59 3.54
N ILE A 413 11.26 -14.20 3.33
CA ILE A 413 10.55 -13.24 4.20
C ILE A 413 10.43 -13.80 5.62
N LEU A 414 10.10 -15.09 5.76
CA LEU A 414 10.02 -15.73 7.08
C LEU A 414 11.38 -15.70 7.80
N ILE A 415 12.46 -16.04 7.11
CA ILE A 415 13.83 -16.00 7.66
C ILE A 415 14.19 -14.54 8.02
N ALA A 416 13.98 -13.59 7.11
CA ALA A 416 14.24 -12.18 7.34
C ALA A 416 13.43 -11.62 8.53
N SER A 417 12.20 -12.09 8.72
CA SER A 417 11.34 -11.75 9.86
C SER A 417 11.96 -12.21 11.17
N VAL A 418 12.37 -13.48 11.26
CA VAL A 418 13.03 -14.03 12.44
C VAL A 418 14.33 -13.29 12.74
N VAL A 419 15.18 -13.08 11.74
CA VAL A 419 16.44 -12.35 11.88
C VAL A 419 16.20 -10.90 12.33
N THR A 420 15.19 -10.23 11.79
CA THR A 420 14.84 -8.85 12.17
C THR A 420 14.39 -8.78 13.63
N VAL A 421 13.55 -9.72 14.08
CA VAL A 421 13.14 -9.80 15.50
C VAL A 421 14.37 -10.03 16.40
N LEU A 422 15.26 -10.95 16.02
CA LEU A 422 16.50 -11.19 16.76
C LEU A 422 17.38 -9.93 16.81
N ALA A 423 17.54 -9.22 15.69
CA ALA A 423 18.33 -7.98 15.60
C ALA A 423 17.75 -6.84 16.46
N LEU A 424 16.43 -6.79 16.62
CA LEU A 424 15.75 -5.84 17.50
C LEU A 424 15.93 -6.19 18.99
N VAL A 425 15.82 -7.48 19.34
CA VAL A 425 15.88 -7.95 20.73
C VAL A 425 17.30 -7.89 21.30
N PHE A 426 18.28 -8.46 20.60
CA PHE A 426 19.64 -8.60 21.16
C PHE A 426 20.60 -7.47 20.78
N ARG A 427 20.17 -6.50 19.95
CA ARG A 427 20.92 -5.27 19.59
C ARG A 427 22.36 -5.45 19.08
N TRP A 428 22.75 -6.66 18.68
CA TRP A 428 23.87 -6.95 17.79
C TRP A 428 23.78 -6.23 16.45
#